data_AF-A0A857LSP2-F1
#
_entry.id   AF-A0A857LSP2-F1
#
_cell.length_a   1.000
_cell.length_b   1.000
_cell.length_c   1.000
_cell.angle_alpha   90.00
_cell.angle_beta   90.00
_cell.angle_gamma   90.00
#
_symmetry.space_group_name_H-M   'P 1'
#
loop_
_entity.id
_entity.type
_entity.pdbx_description
1 polymer ?
#
loop_
_entity_poly.entity_id
_entity_poly.type
_entity_poly.pdbx_seq_one_letter_code
_entity_poly.pdbx_strand_id
1 'polypeptide(L)'
;MYTEAYGLMLAMAQALHGGAGFAAATAAAMTNMKTLLAAKPRLSEEKQIGLVGELLLFRTLLDSFDENTVIDWWLGPLAEERDYAFPEFDAEVKTTLGEVRVHVVHGAGQLEPSPGRALWLVSIQVTRAGGDPNGVTLPGLIGEIRDRLATARDRFVAHLASVGWDEDDYAMYPAAYTLRTTPAAYLVDDDFPAVTPSRLHSVVPHSNLVSAVTYRVNVSSREPGDPGEPLTKFISAMTTQGSQT
;
A
#
# COMPACT_ATOMS: atom_id res chain seq x y z
N MET A 1 -27.82 -3.46 -0.18
CA MET A 1 -28.79 -3.62 -1.28
C MET A 1 -30.18 -3.05 -0.97
N TYR A 2 -30.73 -3.18 0.25
CA TYR A 2 -32.02 -2.53 0.59
C TYR A 2 -31.88 -1.12 1.19
N THR A 3 -30.70 -0.78 1.73
CA THR A 3 -30.45 0.49 2.42
C THR A 3 -30.31 1.66 1.45
N GLU A 4 -29.76 1.43 0.26
CA GLU A 4 -29.51 2.47 -0.75
C GLU A 4 -30.83 2.95 -1.40
N ALA A 5 -31.72 2.01 -1.73
CA ALA A 5 -33.04 2.32 -2.28
C ALA A 5 -33.93 3.06 -1.25
N TYR A 6 -33.81 2.70 0.02
CA TYR A 6 -34.52 3.38 1.11
C TYR A 6 -34.05 4.83 1.29
N GLY A 7 -32.73 5.06 1.25
CA GLY A 7 -32.15 6.42 1.34
C GLY A 7 -32.63 7.34 0.21
N LEU A 8 -32.73 6.82 -1.01
CA LEU A 8 -33.25 7.57 -2.17
C LEU A 8 -34.73 7.95 -1.98
N MET A 9 -35.56 6.99 -1.58
CA MET A 9 -36.99 7.21 -1.34
C MET A 9 -37.24 8.21 -0.21
N LEU A 10 -36.44 8.16 0.85
CA LEU A 10 -36.54 9.08 1.97
C LEU A 10 -36.16 10.52 1.56
N ALA A 11 -35.09 10.70 0.80
CA ALA A 11 -34.67 12.01 0.29
C ALA A 11 -35.71 12.62 -0.66
N MET A 12 -36.32 11.81 -1.53
CA MET A 12 -37.42 12.25 -2.39
C MET A 12 -38.65 12.66 -1.57
N ALA A 13 -39.03 11.85 -0.57
CA ALA A 13 -40.17 12.14 0.29
C ALA A 13 -39.95 13.44 1.09
N GLN A 14 -38.76 13.68 1.62
CA GLN A 14 -38.42 14.92 2.34
C GLN A 14 -38.49 16.15 1.43
N ALA A 15 -37.96 16.07 0.22
CA ALA A 15 -38.02 17.17 -0.75
C ALA A 15 -39.47 17.50 -1.16
N LEU A 16 -40.31 16.47 -1.36
CA LEU A 16 -41.75 16.63 -1.63
C LEU A 16 -42.48 17.30 -0.47
N HIS A 17 -42.21 16.89 0.77
CA HIS A 17 -42.78 17.51 1.96
C HIS A 17 -42.33 18.98 2.14
N GLY A 18 -41.14 19.32 1.64
CA GLY A 18 -40.63 20.69 1.58
C GLY A 18 -41.22 21.56 0.47
N GLY A 19 -42.20 21.05 -0.30
CA GLY A 19 -42.90 21.80 -1.35
C GLY A 19 -42.22 21.73 -2.73
N ALA A 20 -41.18 20.92 -2.91
CA ALA A 20 -40.60 20.70 -4.23
C ALA A 20 -41.55 19.90 -5.13
N GLY A 21 -41.63 20.25 -6.42
CA GLY A 21 -42.32 19.42 -7.40
C GLY A 21 -41.63 18.06 -7.58
N PHE A 22 -42.38 17.01 -7.95
CA PHE A 22 -41.87 15.64 -8.08
C PHE A 22 -40.63 15.53 -8.98
N ALA A 23 -40.62 16.24 -10.12
CA ALA A 23 -39.46 16.27 -11.01
C ALA A 23 -38.20 16.86 -10.35
N ALA A 24 -38.36 17.94 -9.58
CA ALA A 24 -37.25 18.59 -8.87
C ALA A 24 -36.75 17.73 -7.69
N ALA A 25 -37.66 17.12 -6.93
CA ALA A 25 -37.33 16.21 -5.84
C ALA A 25 -36.56 14.97 -6.33
N THR A 26 -37.00 14.39 -7.46
CA THR A 26 -36.35 13.23 -8.08
C THR A 26 -34.96 13.61 -8.62
N ALA A 27 -34.86 14.76 -9.32
CA ALA A 27 -33.59 15.24 -9.84
C ALA A 27 -32.57 15.52 -8.72
N ALA A 28 -32.99 16.17 -7.63
CA ALA A 28 -32.13 16.44 -6.47
C ALA A 28 -31.67 15.15 -5.77
N ALA A 29 -32.59 14.20 -5.55
CA ALA A 29 -32.25 12.92 -4.93
C ALA A 29 -31.30 12.09 -5.81
N MET A 30 -31.51 12.08 -7.13
CA MET A 30 -30.58 11.44 -8.07
C MET A 30 -29.22 12.13 -8.12
N THR A 31 -29.16 13.47 -8.06
CA THR A 31 -27.89 14.21 -8.01
C THR A 31 -27.15 13.90 -6.72
N ASN A 32 -27.81 13.93 -5.56
CA ASN A 32 -27.18 13.58 -4.28
C ASN A 32 -26.73 12.12 -4.24
N MET A 33 -27.51 11.19 -4.78
CA MET A 33 -27.10 9.79 -4.88
C MET A 33 -25.92 9.65 -5.84
N LYS A 34 -25.92 10.36 -6.98
CA LYS A 34 -24.74 10.42 -7.86
C LYS A 34 -23.54 11.01 -7.13
N THR A 35 -23.69 12.03 -6.31
CA THR A 35 -22.60 12.61 -5.49
C THR A 35 -22.11 11.62 -4.43
N LEU A 36 -23.00 10.89 -3.77
CA LEU A 36 -22.64 9.86 -2.78
C LEU A 36 -21.98 8.63 -3.42
N LEU A 37 -22.43 8.23 -4.61
CA LEU A 37 -21.82 7.16 -5.39
C LEU A 37 -20.53 7.61 -6.09
N ALA A 38 -20.40 8.90 -6.39
CA ALA A 38 -19.19 9.51 -6.94
C ALA A 38 -18.17 9.86 -5.86
N ALA A 39 -18.56 9.89 -4.58
CA ALA A 39 -17.62 9.91 -3.47
C ALA A 39 -16.84 8.59 -3.51
N LYS A 40 -15.65 8.62 -4.14
CA LYS A 40 -14.76 7.47 -4.19
C LYS A 40 -14.56 6.94 -2.77
N PRO A 41 -14.62 5.61 -2.57
CA PRO A 41 -14.28 5.05 -1.27
C PRO A 41 -12.83 5.41 -0.97
N ARG A 42 -12.63 6.12 0.16
CA ARG A 42 -11.32 6.52 0.67
C ARG A 42 -10.40 5.31 0.81
N LEU A 43 -9.09 5.54 0.74
CA LEU A 43 -8.13 4.50 1.08
C LEU A 43 -8.40 4.02 2.52
N SER A 44 -8.58 2.71 2.69
CA SER A 44 -8.63 2.12 4.03
C SER A 44 -7.32 2.36 4.76
N GLU A 45 -7.34 2.35 6.09
CA GLU A 45 -6.11 2.52 6.88
C GLU A 45 -5.04 1.48 6.50
N GLU A 46 -5.44 0.24 6.23
CA GLU A 46 -4.54 -0.81 5.73
C GLU A 46 -3.86 -0.44 4.41
N LYS A 47 -4.63 0.06 3.43
CA LYS A 47 -4.06 0.53 2.15
C LYS A 47 -3.15 1.74 2.33
N GLN A 48 -3.50 2.65 3.24
CA GLN A 48 -2.64 3.81 3.55
C GLN A 48 -1.30 3.35 4.13
N ILE A 49 -1.32 2.42 5.09
CA ILE A 49 -0.10 1.90 5.73
C ILE A 49 0.76 1.13 4.73
N GLY A 50 0.15 0.32 3.86
CA GLY A 50 0.84 -0.35 2.76
C GLY A 50 1.56 0.66 1.85
N LEU A 51 0.80 1.65 1.34
CA LEU A 51 1.33 2.68 0.46
C LEU A 51 2.42 3.54 1.14
N VAL A 52 2.29 3.85 2.44
CA VAL A 52 3.37 4.52 3.19
C VAL A 52 4.66 3.71 3.13
N GLY A 53 4.60 2.38 3.27
CA GLY A 53 5.77 1.52 3.19
C GLY A 53 6.45 1.55 1.82
N GLU A 54 5.65 1.39 0.76
CA GLU A 54 6.14 1.47 -0.61
C GLU A 54 6.79 2.84 -0.88
N LEU A 55 6.11 3.93 -0.52
CA LEU A 55 6.63 5.28 -0.74
C LEU A 55 7.87 5.60 0.10
N LEU A 56 8.04 5.02 1.29
CA LEU A 56 9.27 5.15 2.07
C LEU A 56 10.46 4.53 1.33
N LEU A 57 10.26 3.37 0.70
CA LEU A 57 11.26 2.76 -0.15
C LEU A 57 11.51 3.62 -1.41
N PHE A 58 10.45 4.04 -2.11
CA PHE A 58 10.53 4.93 -3.27
C PHE A 58 11.38 6.17 -2.98
N ARG A 59 11.08 6.88 -1.88
CA ARG A 59 11.83 8.07 -1.46
C ARG A 59 13.32 7.78 -1.25
N THR A 60 13.64 6.65 -0.64
CA THR A 60 15.03 6.25 -0.37
C THR A 60 15.77 5.90 -1.66
N LEU A 61 15.10 5.25 -2.62
CA LEU A 61 15.67 4.94 -3.92
C LEU A 61 16.03 6.19 -4.71
N LEU A 62 15.21 7.26 -4.63
CA LEU A 62 15.50 8.54 -5.26
C LEU A 62 16.78 9.23 -4.75
N ASP A 63 17.36 8.79 -3.63
CA ASP A 63 18.64 9.34 -3.13
C ASP A 63 19.84 8.81 -3.90
N SER A 64 19.66 7.74 -4.68
CA SER A 64 20.76 6.99 -5.32
C SER A 64 20.54 6.69 -6.80
N PHE A 65 19.29 6.69 -7.24
CA PHE A 65 18.89 6.33 -8.59
C PHE A 65 18.08 7.45 -9.23
N ASP A 66 18.10 7.52 -10.56
CA ASP A 66 17.32 8.51 -11.29
C ASP A 66 15.80 8.22 -11.19
N GLU A 67 15.00 9.28 -11.28
CA GLU A 67 13.56 9.20 -11.11
C GLU A 67 12.84 8.25 -12.08
N ASN A 68 13.35 8.07 -13.31
CA ASN A 68 12.71 7.22 -14.31
C ASN A 68 12.97 5.75 -13.99
N THR A 69 14.18 5.41 -13.56
CA THR A 69 14.50 4.08 -13.06
C THR A 69 13.66 3.73 -11.82
N VAL A 70 13.56 4.63 -10.84
CA VAL A 70 12.82 4.37 -9.59
C VAL A 70 11.33 4.13 -9.86
N ILE A 71 10.71 4.93 -10.74
CA ILE A 71 9.30 4.72 -11.09
C ILE A 71 9.06 3.48 -11.94
N ASP A 72 10.02 3.07 -12.79
CA ASP A 72 9.94 1.84 -13.57
C ASP A 72 10.00 0.59 -12.67
N TRP A 73 10.70 0.67 -11.54
CA TRP A 73 10.77 -0.43 -10.57
C TRP A 73 9.56 -0.53 -9.65
N TRP A 74 8.79 0.55 -9.48
CA TRP A 74 7.64 0.57 -8.57
C TRP A 74 6.36 0.10 -9.28
N LEU A 75 6.01 -1.17 -9.08
CA LEU A 75 4.92 -1.86 -9.77
C LEU A 75 3.66 -2.04 -8.92
N GLY A 76 3.74 -1.87 -7.59
CA GLY A 76 2.60 -2.03 -6.67
C GLY A 76 1.31 -1.32 -7.13
N PRO A 77 1.37 -0.06 -7.57
CA PRO A 77 0.20 0.68 -8.07
C PRO A 77 -0.43 0.13 -9.35
N LEU A 78 0.29 -0.71 -10.10
CA LEU A 78 -0.19 -1.33 -11.33
C LEU A 78 -0.92 -2.65 -11.07
N ALA A 79 -1.08 -3.05 -9.79
CA ALA A 79 -1.68 -4.31 -9.38
C ALA A 79 -0.97 -5.55 -9.97
N GLU A 80 0.34 -5.41 -10.19
CA GLU A 80 1.22 -6.53 -10.51
C GLU A 80 1.37 -7.47 -9.30
N GLU A 81 1.92 -8.67 -9.52
CA GLU A 81 2.05 -9.68 -8.45
C GLU A 81 2.98 -9.25 -7.30
N ARG A 82 3.86 -8.27 -7.53
CA ARG A 82 4.77 -7.69 -6.53
C ARG A 82 4.79 -6.17 -6.58
N ASP A 83 5.23 -5.59 -5.46
CA ASP A 83 5.36 -4.14 -5.32
C ASP A 83 6.56 -3.55 -6.07
N TYR A 84 7.70 -4.25 -6.11
CA TYR A 84 8.91 -3.81 -6.80
C TYR A 84 9.58 -4.90 -7.63
N ALA A 85 10.08 -4.53 -8.81
CA ALA A 85 10.91 -5.38 -9.66
C ALA A 85 12.23 -4.69 -9.99
N PHE A 86 13.33 -5.15 -9.39
CA PHE A 86 14.68 -4.66 -9.65
C PHE A 86 15.36 -5.51 -10.74
N PRO A 87 16.54 -5.13 -11.26
CA PRO A 87 17.20 -5.93 -12.29
C PRO A 87 17.47 -7.38 -11.86
N GLU A 88 17.95 -7.59 -10.63
CA GLU A 88 18.40 -8.91 -10.15
C GLU A 88 17.33 -9.69 -9.36
N PHE A 89 16.40 -9.01 -8.70
CA PHE A 89 15.41 -9.63 -7.83
C PHE A 89 14.11 -8.82 -7.75
N ASP A 90 13.06 -9.45 -7.23
CA ASP A 90 11.78 -8.81 -6.93
C ASP A 90 11.64 -8.57 -5.42
N ALA A 91 10.82 -7.60 -5.04
CA ALA A 91 10.53 -7.31 -3.64
C ALA A 91 9.03 -7.08 -3.41
N GLU A 92 8.51 -7.73 -2.38
CA GLU A 92 7.17 -7.53 -1.82
C GLU A 92 7.29 -6.71 -0.54
N VAL A 93 6.68 -5.53 -0.49
CA VAL A 93 6.78 -4.61 0.64
C VAL A 93 5.59 -4.81 1.57
N LYS A 94 5.86 -5.20 2.82
CA LYS A 94 4.82 -5.33 3.85
C LYS A 94 5.09 -4.43 5.03
N THR A 95 4.07 -3.64 5.38
CA THR A 95 4.13 -2.67 6.46
C THR A 95 3.16 -3.05 7.57
N THR A 96 3.62 -2.96 8.82
CA THR A 96 2.81 -3.25 10.00
C THR A 96 2.95 -2.16 11.06
N LEU A 97 1.86 -1.88 11.78
CA LEU A 97 1.87 -1.07 13.00
C LEU A 97 2.29 -1.87 14.25
N GLY A 98 2.35 -3.20 14.11
CA GLY A 98 2.65 -4.12 15.20
C GLY A 98 4.08 -3.96 15.73
N GLU A 99 4.26 -4.31 17.00
CA GLU A 99 5.58 -4.37 17.64
C GLU A 99 6.41 -5.56 17.14
N VAL A 100 5.73 -6.57 16.62
CA VAL A 100 6.32 -7.74 15.95
C VAL A 100 6.13 -7.65 14.43
N ARG A 101 7.04 -8.26 13.66
CA ARG A 101 7.01 -8.33 12.19
C ARG A 101 6.04 -9.40 11.72
N VAL A 102 4.75 -9.15 11.96
CA VAL A 102 3.65 -9.97 11.47
C VAL A 102 2.95 -9.22 10.35
N HIS A 103 2.93 -9.83 9.17
CA HIS A 103 2.40 -9.23 7.95
C HIS A 103 1.26 -10.06 7.38
N VAL A 104 0.22 -9.39 6.92
CA VAL A 104 -0.86 -10.04 6.17
C VAL A 104 -0.41 -10.21 4.72
N VAL A 105 -0.61 -11.39 4.18
CA VAL A 105 -0.40 -11.72 2.76
C VAL A 105 -1.75 -12.04 2.14
N HIS A 106 -2.10 -11.31 1.09
CA HIS A 106 -3.39 -11.40 0.40
C HIS A 106 -3.20 -12.13 -0.93
N GLY A 107 -3.55 -13.42 -0.96
CA GLY A 107 -3.37 -14.28 -2.12
C GLY A 107 -2.09 -15.11 -2.02
N ALA A 108 -2.18 -16.35 -2.51
CA ALA A 108 -1.03 -17.25 -2.51
C ALA A 108 0.09 -16.77 -3.46
N GLY A 109 -0.26 -16.02 -4.52
CA GLY A 109 0.69 -15.57 -5.55
C GLY A 109 1.70 -14.52 -5.09
N GLN A 110 1.39 -13.69 -4.08
CA GLN A 110 2.25 -12.57 -3.67
C GLN A 110 3.67 -13.00 -3.25
N LEU A 111 3.79 -14.20 -2.67
CA LEU A 111 5.07 -14.74 -2.21
C LEU A 111 5.55 -15.92 -3.08
N GLU A 112 5.10 -16.03 -4.34
CA GLU A 112 5.66 -16.97 -5.31
C GLU A 112 6.80 -16.27 -6.09
N PRO A 113 8.05 -16.75 -5.98
CA PRO A 113 9.17 -16.22 -6.76
C PRO A 113 8.99 -16.49 -8.25
N SER A 114 9.44 -15.56 -9.08
CA SER A 114 9.40 -15.74 -10.53
C SER A 114 10.48 -16.73 -10.95
N PRO A 115 10.28 -17.50 -12.03
CA PRO A 115 11.30 -18.42 -12.53
C PRO A 115 12.65 -17.71 -12.73
N GLY A 116 13.66 -18.17 -12.00
CA GLY A 116 15.02 -17.63 -12.08
C GLY A 116 15.24 -16.27 -11.40
N ARG A 117 14.28 -15.77 -10.62
CA ARG A 117 14.39 -14.48 -9.90
C ARG A 117 14.16 -14.69 -8.41
N ALA A 118 15.06 -14.16 -7.59
CA ALA A 118 14.87 -14.13 -6.15
C ALA A 118 13.72 -13.19 -5.79
N LEU A 119 12.95 -13.54 -4.75
CA LEU A 119 11.92 -12.69 -4.18
C LEU A 119 12.27 -12.38 -2.73
N TRP A 120 12.19 -11.12 -2.36
CA TRP A 120 12.44 -10.64 -1.00
C TRP A 120 11.17 -10.06 -0.39
N LEU A 121 10.83 -10.49 0.82
CA LEU A 121 9.86 -9.78 1.65
C LEU A 121 10.56 -8.63 2.37
N VAL A 122 10.22 -7.39 2.03
CA VAL A 122 10.69 -6.19 2.73
C VAL A 122 9.72 -5.87 3.85
N SER A 123 10.14 -6.13 5.08
CA SER A 123 9.37 -5.87 6.29
C SER A 123 9.65 -4.47 6.82
N ILE A 124 8.59 -3.66 6.90
CA ILE A 124 8.61 -2.33 7.50
C ILE A 124 7.74 -2.35 8.75
N GLN A 125 8.26 -1.86 9.87
CA GLN A 125 7.47 -1.60 11.07
C GLN A 125 7.38 -0.09 11.26
N VAL A 126 6.16 0.42 11.31
CA VAL A 126 5.88 1.82 11.62
C VAL A 126 5.15 1.91 12.94
N THR A 127 5.22 3.08 13.56
CA THR A 127 4.37 3.44 14.70
C THR A 127 3.78 4.81 14.43
N ARG A 128 2.66 5.14 15.08
CA ARG A 128 2.12 6.50 15.04
C ARG A 128 3.18 7.44 15.62
N ALA A 129 3.51 8.49 14.88
CA ALA A 129 4.54 9.46 15.28
C ALA A 129 4.10 10.29 16.51
N GLY A 130 2.79 10.43 16.73
CA GLY A 130 2.26 11.25 17.81
C GLY A 130 2.66 12.72 17.61
N GLY A 131 3.51 13.24 18.50
CA GLY A 131 4.08 14.59 18.43
C GLY A 131 5.54 14.64 17.93
N ASP A 132 6.10 13.52 17.45
CA ASP A 132 7.44 13.51 16.86
C ASP A 132 7.45 14.39 15.59
N PRO A 133 8.28 15.46 15.55
CA PRO A 133 8.35 16.35 14.39
C PRO A 133 8.86 15.67 13.11
N ASN A 134 9.47 14.49 13.21
CA ASN A 134 9.96 13.71 12.08
C ASN A 134 8.89 12.73 11.53
N GLY A 135 7.69 12.72 12.09
CA GLY A 135 6.60 11.91 11.60
C GLY A 135 6.19 12.28 10.17
N VAL A 136 6.02 11.28 9.31
CA VAL A 136 5.55 11.46 7.93
C VAL A 136 4.08 11.06 7.81
N THR A 137 3.26 11.97 7.28
CA THR A 137 1.90 11.63 6.83
C THR A 137 1.96 11.07 5.41
N LEU A 138 0.99 10.25 5.02
CA LEU A 138 0.89 9.79 3.63
C LEU A 138 0.84 10.97 2.62
N PRO A 139 -0.04 11.98 2.78
CA PRO A 139 -0.03 13.15 1.92
C PRO A 139 1.31 13.91 1.91
N GLY A 140 1.97 14.03 3.07
CA GLY A 140 3.26 14.71 3.19
C GLY A 140 4.36 13.97 2.43
N LEU A 141 4.42 12.64 2.55
CA LEU A 141 5.36 11.80 1.83
C LEU A 141 5.14 11.84 0.31
N ILE A 142 3.88 11.81 -0.13
CA ILE A 142 3.51 12.00 -1.54
C ILE A 142 3.99 13.36 -2.04
N GLY A 143 3.73 14.43 -1.28
CA GLY A 143 4.17 15.79 -1.62
C GLY A 143 5.69 15.89 -1.76
N GLU A 144 6.43 15.35 -0.78
CA GLU A 144 7.89 15.32 -0.78
C GLU A 144 8.45 14.64 -2.04
N ILE A 145 7.93 13.45 -2.37
CA ILE A 145 8.35 12.70 -3.56
C ILE A 145 8.01 13.50 -4.81
N ARG A 146 6.75 13.95 -4.95
CA ARG A 146 6.26 14.68 -6.11
C ARG A 146 7.05 15.96 -6.38
N ASP A 147 7.58 16.63 -5.35
CA ASP A 147 8.38 17.84 -5.50
C ASP A 147 9.83 17.55 -5.89
N ARG A 148 10.33 16.33 -5.65
CA ARG A 148 11.63 15.85 -6.15
C ARG A 148 11.58 15.39 -7.60
N LEU A 149 10.40 14.98 -8.09
CA LEU A 149 10.21 14.49 -9.45
C LEU A 149 10.06 15.64 -10.46
N ALA A 150 10.74 15.51 -11.60
CA ALA A 150 10.64 16.42 -12.73
C ALA A 150 9.95 15.74 -13.92
N THR A 151 10.56 14.70 -14.48
CA THR A 151 10.07 13.99 -15.67
C THR A 151 9.12 12.83 -15.34
N ALA A 152 9.27 12.21 -14.16
CA ALA A 152 8.44 11.08 -13.75
C ALA A 152 7.17 11.51 -12.97
N ARG A 153 6.97 12.81 -12.76
CA ARG A 153 5.91 13.36 -11.91
C ARG A 153 4.50 12.94 -12.34
N ASP A 154 4.18 13.02 -13.62
CA ASP A 154 2.84 12.67 -14.13
C ASP A 154 2.55 11.18 -14.00
N ARG A 155 3.56 10.33 -14.23
CA ARG A 155 3.46 8.89 -14.02
C ARG A 155 3.23 8.55 -12.54
N PHE A 156 3.94 9.24 -11.64
CA PHE A 156 3.78 9.06 -10.20
C PHE A 156 2.36 9.41 -9.75
N VAL A 157 1.82 10.54 -10.22
CA VAL A 157 0.43 10.93 -9.94
C VAL A 157 -0.56 9.92 -10.53
N ALA A 158 -0.31 9.40 -11.74
CA ALA A 158 -1.16 8.39 -12.35
C ALA A 158 -1.17 7.06 -11.56
N HIS A 159 -0.02 6.63 -11.03
CA HIS A 159 0.09 5.47 -10.15
C HIS A 159 -0.66 5.69 -8.82
N LEU A 160 -0.54 6.86 -8.22
CA LEU A 160 -1.33 7.18 -7.02
C LEU A 160 -2.84 7.12 -7.31
N ALA A 161 -3.28 7.68 -8.44
CA ALA A 161 -4.68 7.64 -8.84
C ALA A 161 -5.21 6.21 -9.05
N SER A 162 -4.38 5.28 -9.57
CA SER A 162 -4.79 3.87 -9.79
C SER A 162 -5.02 3.10 -8.49
N VAL A 163 -4.32 3.45 -7.40
CA VAL A 163 -4.56 2.86 -6.08
C VAL A 163 -5.70 3.53 -5.31
N GLY A 164 -6.29 4.59 -5.86
CA GLY A 164 -7.41 5.31 -5.27
C GLY A 164 -7.00 6.50 -4.40
N TRP A 165 -5.77 6.99 -4.52
CA TRP A 165 -5.38 8.28 -3.95
C TRP A 165 -6.05 9.42 -4.72
N ASP A 166 -6.52 10.42 -3.98
CA ASP A 166 -7.07 11.67 -4.50
C ASP A 166 -6.49 12.84 -3.70
N GLU A 167 -6.00 13.88 -4.38
CA GLU A 167 -5.36 15.01 -3.69
C GLU A 167 -6.37 15.82 -2.87
N ASP A 168 -7.63 15.83 -3.28
CA ASP A 168 -8.72 16.52 -2.56
C ASP A 168 -9.00 15.88 -1.19
N ASP A 169 -8.56 14.62 -0.98
CA ASP A 169 -8.69 13.90 0.28
C ASP A 169 -7.53 14.17 1.26
N TYR A 170 -6.59 15.09 0.98
CA TYR A 170 -5.41 15.38 1.83
C TYR A 170 -5.76 15.46 3.32
N ALA A 171 -6.77 16.26 3.67
CA ALA A 171 -7.18 16.51 5.06
C ALA A 171 -7.76 15.27 5.77
N MET A 172 -8.10 14.22 5.01
CA MET A 172 -8.70 12.98 5.52
C MET A 172 -7.66 11.96 6.00
N TYR A 173 -6.36 12.23 5.79
CA TYR A 173 -5.26 11.34 6.15
C TYR A 173 -4.26 11.99 7.15
N PRO A 174 -4.70 12.38 8.36
CA PRO A 174 -3.88 13.13 9.33
C PRO A 174 -2.85 12.26 10.06
N ALA A 175 -2.91 10.92 9.92
CA ALA A 175 -2.04 10.02 10.65
C ALA A 175 -0.58 10.18 10.16
N ALA A 176 0.30 10.57 11.09
CA ALA A 176 1.73 10.59 10.88
C ALA A 176 2.37 9.31 11.44
N TYR A 177 3.37 8.80 10.73
CA TYR A 177 4.08 7.56 11.04
C TYR A 177 5.58 7.82 11.13
N THR A 178 6.27 7.06 11.98
CA THR A 178 7.73 6.97 11.99
C THR A 178 8.14 5.51 11.99
N LEU A 179 9.36 5.22 11.55
CA LEU A 179 9.90 3.87 11.59
C LEU A 179 10.06 3.44 13.06
N ARG A 180 9.46 2.30 13.42
CA ARG A 180 9.65 1.69 14.75
C ARG A 180 11.02 1.04 14.86
N THR A 181 11.45 0.41 13.77
CA THR A 181 12.71 -0.33 13.65
C THR A 181 13.26 -0.13 12.25
N THR A 182 14.55 -0.41 12.05
CA THR A 182 15.14 -0.45 10.71
C THR A 182 14.35 -1.43 9.83
N PRO A 183 14.01 -1.08 8.58
CA PRO A 183 13.46 -2.05 7.63
C PRO A 183 14.38 -3.27 7.50
N ALA A 184 13.79 -4.44 7.27
CA ALA A 184 14.53 -5.70 7.14
C ALA A 184 14.02 -6.46 5.92
N ALA A 185 14.91 -7.17 5.22
CA ALA A 185 14.55 -8.00 4.08
C ALA A 185 14.72 -9.48 4.42
N TYR A 186 13.81 -10.32 3.92
CA TYR A 186 13.84 -11.76 4.11
C TYR A 186 13.70 -12.46 2.77
N LEU A 187 14.65 -13.34 2.44
CA LEU A 187 14.61 -14.11 1.21
C LEU A 187 13.44 -15.10 1.29
N VAL A 188 12.61 -15.13 0.26
CA VAL A 188 11.52 -16.09 0.11
C VAL A 188 12.07 -17.35 -0.56
N ASP A 189 12.79 -18.14 0.23
CA ASP A 189 13.36 -19.44 -0.15
C ASP A 189 12.50 -20.62 0.33
N ASP A 190 13.01 -21.83 0.19
CA ASP A 190 12.34 -23.07 0.61
C ASP A 190 12.05 -23.14 2.12
N ASP A 191 12.81 -22.44 2.96
CA ASP A 191 12.61 -22.37 4.43
C ASP A 191 11.69 -21.20 4.84
N PHE A 192 11.46 -20.24 3.96
CA PHE A 192 10.55 -19.13 4.23
C PHE A 192 9.09 -19.63 4.35
N PRO A 193 8.30 -19.23 5.37
CA PRO A 193 6.95 -19.73 5.60
C PRO A 193 5.88 -19.10 4.68
N ALA A 194 6.10 -19.13 3.37
CA ALA A 194 5.14 -18.69 2.36
C ALA A 194 4.13 -19.81 2.03
N VAL A 195 2.87 -19.43 1.91
CA VAL A 195 1.80 -20.25 1.32
C VAL A 195 1.66 -19.81 -0.13
N THR A 196 2.21 -20.59 -1.05
CA THR A 196 2.28 -20.26 -2.48
C THR A 196 1.51 -21.28 -3.35
N PRO A 197 1.14 -20.96 -4.60
CA PRO A 197 0.42 -21.91 -5.46
C PRO A 197 1.19 -23.21 -5.66
N SER A 198 2.51 -23.13 -5.87
CA SER A 198 3.38 -24.30 -6.04
C SER A 198 3.38 -25.20 -4.79
N ARG A 199 3.46 -24.60 -3.61
CA ARG A 199 3.44 -25.32 -2.32
C ARG A 199 2.06 -25.87 -1.97
N LEU A 200 0.99 -25.16 -2.31
CA LEU A 200 -0.37 -25.67 -2.16
C LEU A 200 -0.61 -26.84 -3.11
N HIS A 201 -0.13 -26.76 -4.35
CA HIS A 201 -0.27 -27.82 -5.34
C HIS A 201 0.43 -29.12 -4.95
N SER A 202 1.56 -29.05 -4.23
CA SER A 202 2.28 -30.25 -3.80
C SER A 202 1.61 -31.01 -2.65
N VAL A 203 0.71 -30.37 -1.88
CA VAL A 203 0.13 -30.95 -0.65
C VAL A 203 -1.40 -31.07 -0.70
N VAL A 204 -2.09 -30.12 -1.32
CA VAL A 204 -3.56 -30.02 -1.30
C VAL A 204 -4.15 -30.56 -2.62
N PRO A 205 -4.91 -31.67 -2.60
CA PRO A 205 -5.61 -32.16 -3.78
C PRO A 205 -6.53 -31.10 -4.38
N HIS A 206 -6.50 -30.94 -5.71
CA HIS A 206 -7.29 -29.93 -6.43
C HIS A 206 -7.07 -28.50 -5.92
N SER A 207 -5.84 -28.14 -5.55
CA SER A 207 -5.48 -26.79 -5.06
C SER A 207 -5.89 -25.65 -5.99
N ASN A 208 -6.06 -25.92 -7.28
CA ASN A 208 -6.58 -24.98 -8.28
C ASN A 208 -8.04 -24.53 -8.04
N LEU A 209 -8.78 -25.20 -7.16
CA LEU A 209 -10.13 -24.82 -6.73
C LEU A 209 -10.12 -23.99 -5.43
N VAL A 210 -8.95 -23.75 -4.84
CA VAL A 210 -8.79 -22.92 -3.65
C VAL A 210 -8.67 -21.45 -4.08
N SER A 211 -9.45 -20.58 -3.45
CA SER A 211 -9.46 -19.14 -3.70
C SER A 211 -9.47 -18.36 -2.40
N ALA A 212 -9.17 -17.05 -2.47
CA ALA A 212 -9.16 -16.14 -1.32
C ALA A 212 -8.25 -16.59 -0.15
N VAL A 213 -7.06 -17.10 -0.47
CA VAL A 213 -6.05 -17.45 0.54
C VAL A 213 -5.51 -16.17 1.15
N THR A 214 -5.80 -15.94 2.43
CA THR A 214 -5.20 -14.86 3.23
C THR A 214 -4.59 -15.47 4.47
N TYR A 215 -3.34 -15.12 4.75
CA TYR A 215 -2.62 -15.62 5.91
C TYR A 215 -1.72 -14.54 6.51
N ARG A 216 -1.16 -14.82 7.68
CA ARG A 216 -0.18 -13.95 8.32
C ARG A 216 1.15 -14.66 8.41
N VAL A 217 2.21 -13.96 8.05
CA VAL A 217 3.58 -14.44 8.19
C VAL A 217 4.28 -13.68 9.32
N ASN A 218 4.83 -14.41 10.29
CA ASN A 218 5.64 -13.83 11.37
C ASN A 218 7.12 -14.06 11.04
N VAL A 219 7.85 -12.99 10.77
CA VAL A 219 9.29 -13.05 10.44
C VAL A 219 10.17 -12.51 11.59
N SER A 220 9.59 -12.25 12.76
CA SER A 220 10.30 -11.61 13.88
C SER A 220 11.48 -12.43 14.41
N SER A 221 11.43 -13.76 14.29
CA SER A 221 12.48 -14.68 14.73
C SER A 221 13.34 -15.21 13.57
N ARG A 222 13.19 -14.66 12.36
CA ARG A 222 14.06 -14.99 11.22
C ARG A 222 15.22 -13.99 11.18
N GLU A 223 16.40 -14.47 10.79
CA GLU A 223 17.54 -13.61 10.52
C GLU A 223 17.27 -12.79 9.24
N PRO A 224 17.39 -11.45 9.26
CA PRO A 224 17.35 -10.64 8.06
C PRO A 224 18.49 -10.99 7.10
N GLY A 225 18.20 -10.98 5.81
CA GLY A 225 19.22 -11.08 4.77
C GLY A 225 19.59 -9.70 4.20
N ASP A 226 20.59 -9.71 3.31
CA ASP A 226 20.99 -8.54 2.51
C ASP A 226 20.75 -8.86 1.03
N PRO A 227 19.73 -8.26 0.39
CA PRO A 227 19.48 -8.39 -1.04
C PRO A 227 20.57 -7.74 -1.90
N GLY A 228 21.40 -6.87 -1.33
CA GLY A 228 22.27 -5.98 -2.07
C GLY A 228 21.55 -4.73 -2.58
N GLU A 229 22.21 -4.00 -3.47
CA GLU A 229 21.64 -2.83 -4.13
C GLU A 229 20.43 -3.27 -5.00
N PRO A 230 19.33 -2.48 -5.03
CA PRO A 230 19.22 -1.13 -4.47
C PRO A 230 18.64 -1.07 -3.04
N LEU A 231 18.43 -2.21 -2.36
CA LEU A 231 17.76 -2.25 -1.05
C LEU A 231 18.69 -1.99 0.14
N THR A 232 20.01 -2.18 -0.01
CA THR A 232 20.99 -2.07 1.10
C THR A 232 20.84 -0.77 1.89
N LYS A 233 20.67 0.38 1.24
CA LYS A 233 20.49 1.67 1.94
C LYS A 233 19.21 1.72 2.77
N PHE A 234 18.11 1.21 2.23
CA PHE A 234 16.81 1.24 2.90
C PHE A 234 16.78 0.36 4.16
N ILE A 235 17.41 -0.82 4.09
CA ILE A 235 17.49 -1.75 5.23
C ILE A 235 18.61 -1.41 6.23
N SER A 236 19.44 -0.40 5.92
CA SER A 236 20.52 0.08 6.81
C SER A 236 20.26 1.47 7.42
N ALA A 237 19.17 2.14 7.01
CA ALA A 237 18.97 3.59 7.18
C ALA A 237 18.92 4.10 8.63
N MET A 238 18.58 3.28 9.64
CA MET A 238 18.53 3.78 11.04
C MET A 238 19.85 3.67 11.80
N THR A 239 20.90 3.06 11.23
CA THR A 239 22.17 2.88 11.96
C THR A 239 22.95 4.19 12.10
N THR A 240 22.60 5.24 11.34
CA THR A 240 23.40 6.46 11.23
C THR A 240 23.01 7.60 12.18
N GLN A 241 21.96 7.46 13.01
CA GLN A 241 21.56 8.51 13.97
C GLN A 241 22.07 8.32 15.41
N GLY A 242 22.91 7.30 15.67
CA GLY A 242 23.38 6.92 17.01
C GLY A 242 24.86 7.15 17.29
N SER A 243 25.49 8.22 16.79
CA SER A 243 26.87 8.57 17.16
C SER A 243 27.14 10.07 17.03
N GLN A 244 26.53 10.85 17.93
CA GLN A 244 27.13 12.08 18.43
C GLN A 244 26.93 12.11 19.95
N THR A 245 27.90 11.52 20.65
CA THR A 245 28.23 11.86 22.04
C THR A 245 29.22 13.00 22.04
#